data_AF-A0A914S5Q9-F1
#
_entry.id   AF-A0A914S5Q9-F1
#
_cell.length_a   1.000
_cell.length_b   1.000
_cell.length_c   1.000
_cell.angle_alpha   90.00
_cell.angle_beta   90.00
_cell.angle_gamma   90.00
#
_symmetry.space_group_name_H-M   'P 1'
#
loop_
_entity.id
_entity.type
_entity.pdbx_description
1 polymer ?
#
loop_
_entity_poly.entity_id
_entity_poly.type
_entity_poly.pdbx_seq_one_letter_code
_entity_poly.pdbx_strand_id
1 'polypeptide(L)'
;MEKGEGVFHKVMENSKQMFLRARGQLICGTRNYANGKVELWEDDRLNFDDLLNTTNSNSLGRFSIYGQTREIRNIEPYLLITHNCDNGILNTF
;
A
#
# COMPACT_ATOMS: atom_id res chain seq x y z
N MET A 1 -20.48 44.78 -16.98
CA MET A 1 -19.69 43.59 -17.33
C MET A 1 -18.43 43.62 -16.47
N GLU A 2 -18.50 43.06 -15.28
CA GLU A 2 -17.31 42.88 -14.43
C GLU A 2 -16.49 41.71 -14.97
N LYS A 3 -15.21 41.96 -15.23
CA LYS A 3 -14.24 40.90 -15.49
C LYS A 3 -13.86 40.33 -14.13
N GLY A 4 -14.38 39.15 -13.80
CA GLY A 4 -13.97 38.42 -12.61
C GLY A 4 -12.57 37.85 -12.80
N GLU A 5 -11.59 38.45 -12.12
CA GLU A 5 -10.29 37.80 -11.89
C GLU A 5 -10.52 36.62 -10.95
N GLY A 6 -10.53 35.42 -11.50
CA GLY A 6 -10.52 34.19 -10.72
C GLY A 6 -9.16 34.02 -10.05
N VAL A 7 -9.10 34.19 -8.73
CA VAL A 7 -7.94 33.79 -7.95
C VAL A 7 -7.91 32.26 -7.94
N PHE A 8 -7.01 31.66 -8.73
CA PHE A 8 -6.64 30.27 -8.56
C PHE A 8 -5.86 30.15 -7.26
N HIS A 9 -6.56 29.84 -6.16
CA HIS A 9 -5.92 29.41 -4.93
C HIS A 9 -5.27 28.05 -5.20
N LYS A 10 -4.00 28.06 -5.57
CA LYS A 10 -3.17 26.86 -5.54
C LYS A 10 -2.93 26.53 -4.07
N VAL A 11 -3.83 25.75 -3.47
CA VAL A 11 -3.56 25.09 -2.19
C VAL A 11 -2.54 24.00 -2.47
N MET A 12 -1.26 24.38 -2.53
CA MET A 12 -0.14 23.45 -2.50
C MET A 12 0.64 23.78 -1.24
N GLU A 13 0.03 23.53 -0.09
CA GLU A 13 0.71 23.64 1.19
C GLU A 13 1.64 22.43 1.34
N ASN A 14 2.93 22.64 1.04
CA ASN A 14 4.09 21.85 1.49
C ASN A 14 4.00 20.32 1.48
N SER A 15 3.28 19.71 0.53
CA SER A 15 3.25 18.24 0.42
C SER A 15 4.61 17.68 -0.04
N LYS A 16 5.13 16.71 0.70
CA LYS A 16 6.39 16.00 0.49
C LYS A 16 6.13 14.73 -0.31
N GLN A 17 6.89 14.54 -1.39
CA GLN A 17 6.91 13.26 -2.10
C GLN A 17 7.67 12.23 -1.25
N MET A 18 7.05 11.07 -1.01
CA MET A 18 7.62 9.96 -0.27
C MET A 18 7.58 8.68 -1.09
N PHE A 19 8.55 7.81 -0.84
CA PHE A 19 8.75 6.55 -1.55
C PHE A 19 8.91 5.42 -0.54
N LEU A 20 8.21 4.33 -0.78
CA LEU A 20 8.16 3.17 0.11
C LEU A 20 8.58 1.93 -0.67
N ARG A 21 9.35 1.06 -0.01
CA ARG A 21 9.69 -0.25 -0.54
C ARG A 21 9.69 -1.27 0.57
N ALA A 22 8.93 -2.34 0.39
CA ALA A 22 8.92 -3.49 1.28
C ALA A 22 9.30 -4.75 0.51
N ARG A 23 10.03 -5.63 1.18
CA ARG A 23 10.38 -6.97 0.68
C ARG A 23 10.16 -7.96 1.82
N GLY A 24 9.68 -9.15 1.49
CA GLY A 24 9.42 -10.18 2.49
C GLY A 24 9.20 -11.55 1.86
N GLN A 25 8.88 -12.52 2.71
CA GLN A 25 8.56 -13.88 2.32
C GLN A 25 7.34 -14.36 3.11
N LEU A 26 6.30 -14.81 2.40
CA LEU A 26 5.10 -15.40 2.99
C LEU A 26 5.31 -16.90 3.20
N ILE A 27 5.07 -17.35 4.41
CA ILE A 27 5.17 -18.75 4.83
C ILE A 27 3.85 -19.14 5.50
N CYS A 28 3.34 -20.33 5.19
CA CYS A 28 2.20 -20.95 5.86
C CYS A 28 2.64 -22.29 6.45
N GLY A 29 2.74 -22.36 7.78
CA GLY A 29 3.31 -23.52 8.47
C GLY A 29 4.76 -23.73 8.03
N THR A 30 5.04 -24.86 7.36
CA THR A 30 6.36 -25.18 6.81
C THR A 30 6.48 -24.93 5.30
N ARG A 31 5.43 -24.39 4.66
CA ARG A 31 5.36 -24.23 3.20
C ARG A 31 5.53 -22.77 2.79
N ASN A 32 6.25 -22.55 1.69
CA ASN A 32 6.24 -21.25 1.01
C ASN A 32 4.81 -20.95 0.53
N TYR A 33 4.30 -19.77 0.86
CA TYR A 33 2.97 -19.36 0.42
C TYR A 33 3.07 -18.55 -0.87
N ALA A 34 2.89 -19.25 -1.99
CA ALA A 34 2.92 -18.66 -3.33
C ALA A 34 1.60 -17.97 -3.68
N ASN A 35 1.68 -16.96 -4.55
CA ASN A 35 0.57 -16.17 -5.08
C ASN A 35 -0.27 -15.41 -4.03
N GLY A 36 0.20 -15.32 -2.79
CA GLY A 36 -0.45 -14.53 -1.75
C GLY A 36 -0.46 -13.05 -2.14
N LYS A 37 -1.64 -12.43 -2.10
CA LYS A 37 -1.84 -11.02 -2.45
C LYS A 37 -1.28 -10.15 -1.33
N VAL A 38 -0.42 -9.21 -1.70
CA VAL A 38 0.18 -8.23 -0.80
C VAL A 38 -0.14 -6.84 -1.33
N GLU A 39 -0.78 -6.03 -0.52
CA GLU A 39 -1.13 -4.65 -0.83
C GLU A 39 -0.36 -3.73 0.09
N LEU A 40 0.19 -2.64 -0.46
CA LEU A 40 0.83 -1.57 0.30
C LEU A 40 -0.16 -0.42 0.38
N TRP A 41 -0.55 -0.10 1.61
CA TRP A 41 -1.51 0.94 1.94
C TRP A 41 -0.85 2.05 2.76
N GLU A 42 -1.52 3.17 2.82
CA GLU A 42 -1.17 4.32 3.64
C GLU A 42 -2.41 4.74 4.43
N ASP A 43 -2.33 4.68 5.77
CA ASP A 43 -3.44 5.05 6.66
C ASP A 43 -3.53 6.57 6.74
N ASP A 44 -4.73 7.07 6.45
CA ASP A 44 -5.00 8.47 6.22
C ASP A 44 -6.01 8.96 7.25
N ARG A 45 -5.52 9.54 8.36
CA ARG A 45 -6.33 9.80 9.58
C ARG A 45 -7.62 10.61 9.36
N LEU A 46 -7.75 11.35 8.26
CA LEU A 46 -8.88 12.24 7.97
C LEU A 46 -9.65 11.88 6.68
N ASN A 47 -9.27 10.80 6.00
CA ASN A 47 -9.84 10.35 4.74
C ASN A 47 -9.79 8.81 4.65
N PHE A 48 -10.00 8.27 3.45
CA PHE A 48 -9.88 6.84 3.22
C PHE A 48 -8.41 6.51 2.95
N ASP A 49 -7.96 5.37 3.48
CA ASP A 49 -6.65 4.82 3.23
C ASP A 49 -6.34 4.71 1.73
N ASP A 50 -5.12 5.06 1.37
CA ASP A 50 -4.66 5.05 0.00
C ASP A 50 -3.97 3.73 -0.34
N LEU A 51 -4.51 3.00 -1.33
CA LEU A 51 -3.82 1.84 -1.91
C LEU A 51 -2.68 2.34 -2.81
N LEU A 52 -1.44 2.19 -2.34
CA LEU A 52 -0.26 2.65 -3.07
C LEU A 52 0.19 1.67 -4.15
N ASN A 53 0.12 0.36 -3.88
CA ASN A 53 0.42 -0.68 -4.86
C ASN A 53 -0.07 -2.07 -4.43
N THR A 54 -0.07 -3.02 -5.36
CA THR A 54 -0.37 -4.43 -5.14
C THR A 54 0.70 -5.31 -5.78
N THR A 55 1.04 -6.42 -5.13
CA THR A 55 1.91 -7.47 -5.68
C THR A 55 1.45 -8.85 -5.21
N ASN A 56 2.08 -9.89 -5.74
CA ASN A 56 1.88 -11.27 -5.29
C ASN A 56 3.23 -11.89 -4.94
N SER A 57 3.22 -12.77 -3.93
CA SER A 57 4.38 -13.59 -3.63
C SER A 57 4.68 -14.59 -4.75
N ASN A 58 5.95 -14.85 -5.01
CA ASN A 58 6.37 -15.84 -6.01
C ASN A 58 6.33 -17.29 -5.46
N SER A 59 6.83 -18.26 -6.24
CA SER A 59 6.88 -19.68 -5.84
C SER A 59 7.70 -19.98 -4.58
N LEU A 60 8.60 -19.08 -4.19
CA LEU A 60 9.36 -19.14 -2.94
C LEU A 60 8.69 -18.34 -1.81
N GLY A 61 7.47 -17.84 -2.02
CA GLY A 61 6.77 -16.96 -1.10
C GLY A 61 7.33 -15.53 -1.07
N ARG A 62 8.34 -15.19 -1.86
CA ARG A 62 9.00 -13.88 -1.80
C ARG A 62 8.20 -12.82 -2.53
N PHE A 63 8.12 -11.62 -1.98
CA PHE A 63 7.52 -10.45 -2.60
C PHE A 63 8.45 -9.23 -2.51
N SER A 64 8.27 -8.30 -3.45
CA SER A 64 8.86 -6.96 -3.42
C SER A 64 7.82 -6.00 -3.92
N ILE A 65 7.47 -5.02 -3.09
CA ILE A 65 6.48 -4.00 -3.41
C ILE A 65 7.09 -2.61 -3.25
N TYR A 66 6.66 -1.70 -4.10
CA TYR A 66 7.09 -0.31 -4.09
C TYR A 66 5.86 0.58 -4.26
N GLY A 67 5.77 1.66 -3.50
CA GLY A 67 4.70 2.64 -3.61
C GLY A 67 5.24 4.05 -3.43
N GLN A 68 4.44 5.03 -3.81
CA GLN A 68 4.74 6.43 -3.60
C GLN A 68 3.48 7.17 -3.20
N THR A 69 3.62 8.12 -2.29
CA THR A 69 2.53 9.02 -1.89
C THR A 69 3.07 10.45 -1.77
N ARG A 70 2.17 11.43 -1.81
CA ARG A 70 2.51 12.86 -1.71
C ARG A 70 1.71 13.49 -0.57
N GLU A 71 2.32 13.50 0.60
CA GLU A 71 1.64 13.88 1.84
C GLU A 71 2.14 15.17 2.47
N ILE A 72 1.24 15.90 3.13
CA ILE A 72 1.60 17.08 3.93
C ILE A 72 2.13 16.65 5.30
N ARG A 73 1.65 15.51 5.82
CA ARG A 73 1.99 14.99 7.15
C ARG A 73 2.95 13.79 7.05
N ASN A 74 3.20 13.15 8.19
CA ASN A 74 3.90 11.88 8.23
C ASN A 74 3.01 10.79 7.63
N ILE A 75 3.63 9.85 6.94
CA ILE A 75 2.95 8.67 6.40
C ILE A 75 2.83 7.56 7.45
N GLU A 76 1.77 6.77 7.37
CA GLU A 76 1.49 5.61 8.22
C GLU A 76 1.30 4.34 7.35
N PRO A 77 2.36 3.85 6.67
CA PRO A 77 2.24 2.77 5.70
C PRO A 77 2.07 1.40 6.35
N TYR A 78 1.26 0.54 5.76
CA TYR A 78 1.08 -0.85 6.20
C TYR A 78 0.92 -1.81 5.02
N LEU A 79 1.14 -3.11 5.29
CA LEU A 79 0.90 -4.18 4.33
C LEU A 79 -0.37 -4.94 4.69
N LEU A 80 -1.32 -5.00 3.75
CA LEU A 80 -2.47 -5.89 3.85
C LEU A 80 -2.16 -7.17 3.07
N ILE A 81 -2.15 -8.30 3.76
CA ILE A 81 -1.85 -9.61 3.17
C ILE A 81 -3.11 -10.46 3.24
N THR A 82 -3.77 -10.66 2.10
CA THR A 82 -4.91 -11.58 2.02
C THR A 82 -4.38 -13.01 1.92
N HIS A 83 -4.81 -13.87 2.85
CA HIS A 83 -4.38 -15.27 2.91
C HIS A 83 -5.54 -16.22 3.21
N ASN A 84 -5.35 -17.47 2.82
CA ASN A 84 -6.16 -18.62 3.21
C ASN A 84 -5.37 -19.62 4.08
N CYS A 85 -4.31 -19.14 4.74
CA CYS A 85 -3.53 -19.92 5.70
C CYS A 85 -4.16 -19.88 7.09
N ASP A 86 -4.74 -21.00 7.53
CA ASP A 86 -5.36 -21.13 8.85
C ASP A 86 -4.56 -22.13 9.69
N ASN A 87 -4.03 -21.68 10.83
CA ASN A 87 -3.21 -22.49 11.74
C ASN A 87 -2.04 -23.22 11.03
N GLY A 88 -1.45 -22.60 10.00
CA GLY A 88 -0.36 -23.18 9.22
C GLY A 88 -0.78 -24.17 8.13
N ILE A 89 -2.08 -24.27 7.84
CA ILE A 89 -2.66 -25.11 6.79
C ILE A 89 -3.25 -24.20 5.71
N LEU A 90 -2.89 -24.43 4.44
CA LEU A 90 -3.48 -23.70 3.31
C LEU A 90 -4.84 -24.29 2.97
N ASN A 91 -5.89 -23.47 3.08
CA ASN A 91 -7.25 -23.84 2.73
C ASN A 91 -7.48 -23.65 1.22
N THR A 92 -7.25 -24.70 0.45
CA THR A 92 -7.65 -24.76 -0.95
C THR A 92 -9.13 -25.16 -1.01
N PHE A 93 -10.02 -24.20 -1.25
CA PHE A 93 -11.40 -24.50 -1.64
C PHE A 93 -11.44 -25.04 -3.07
#